data_AF-A0A5C1MD38-F1
#
_entry.id   AF-A0A5C1MD38-F1
#
_cell.length_a   1.000
_cell.length_b   1.000
_cell.length_c   1.000
_cell.angle_alpha   90.00
_cell.angle_beta   90.00
_cell.angle_gamma   90.00
#
_symmetry.space_group_name_H-M   'P 1'
#
loop_
_entity.id
_entity.type
_entity.pdbx_description
1 polymer ?
#
loop_
_entity_poly.entity_id
_entity_poly.type
_entity_poly.pdbx_seq_one_letter_code
_entity_poly.pdbx_strand_id
1 'polypeptide(L)'
;MSLEYSPIVLDSINHETFPKVELYVGLNGKYTLYKPEKTKLTIHNIERLRENGTEFVYINSKDSEVVQEHVEKRLDDSRAAAILSQHSKNLICSQMVIKAIDDVFRKPNEPAAFEKCRTILGKIAFVFEDRNELIKLFAKLEDNFDKYLINHSAQTTILAMFMAERLFGAGRDEIISVGTGAMVHDIGMLSISSDITDKVDVLTESEYYRVKLHPKYGIDLLTSAGVTDRIVHDITWGHHERYDASGYPRGLFADDIPRHAMLVSICDIYCALTMNRPYKSASSPSDTLRTLKSERKLFDPEILAGFMGIMEDNEIPETAAEEKNTRIEARTMDMAEIRELKKLMRSPNADRTRLVKMHSIITDNINSTYGEERAALMELRSELKNLLKSLFSEAAGKV
;
A
#
# COMPACT_ATOMS: atom_id res chain seq x y z
N MET A 1 -8.28 -21.42 4.38
CA MET A 1 -7.47 -22.66 4.35
C MET A 1 -6.06 -22.30 3.93
N SER A 2 -5.01 -22.87 4.54
CA SER A 2 -3.67 -22.74 3.97
C SER A 2 -3.58 -23.57 2.68
N LEU A 3 -2.92 -23.05 1.65
CA LEU A 3 -2.54 -23.84 0.50
C LEU A 3 -1.79 -25.11 0.96
N GLU A 4 -1.98 -26.22 0.25
CA GLU A 4 -1.19 -27.44 0.46
C GLU A 4 0.28 -27.23 0.05
N TYR A 5 0.49 -26.34 -0.92
CA TYR A 5 1.80 -26.06 -1.52
C TYR A 5 2.17 -24.58 -1.43
N SER A 6 3.45 -24.31 -1.16
CA SER A 6 4.00 -22.95 -1.12
C SER A 6 4.98 -22.75 -2.27
N PRO A 7 4.87 -21.64 -3.03
CA PRO A 7 5.81 -21.33 -4.10
C PRO A 7 7.18 -20.92 -3.55
N ILE A 8 8.22 -21.29 -4.27
CA ILE A 8 9.62 -20.95 -4.02
C ILE A 8 10.25 -20.51 -5.35
N VAL A 9 10.83 -19.32 -5.37
CA VAL A 9 11.56 -18.78 -6.53
C VAL A 9 12.74 -19.70 -6.82
N LEU A 10 12.82 -20.24 -8.04
CA LEU A 10 13.82 -21.24 -8.43
C LEU A 10 15.25 -20.74 -8.15
N ASP A 11 15.53 -19.47 -8.47
CA ASP A 11 16.86 -18.88 -8.30
C ASP A 11 17.25 -18.62 -6.83
N SER A 12 16.31 -18.75 -5.88
CA SER A 12 16.63 -18.77 -4.44
C SER A 12 17.32 -20.07 -4.00
N ILE A 13 17.22 -21.13 -4.80
CA ILE A 13 17.63 -22.47 -4.42
C ILE A 13 19.13 -22.66 -4.66
N ASN A 14 19.88 -22.89 -3.59
CA ASN A 14 21.23 -23.44 -3.68
C ASN A 14 21.16 -24.97 -3.57
N HIS A 15 21.30 -25.67 -4.69
CA HIS A 15 21.20 -27.14 -4.75
C HIS A 15 22.15 -27.90 -3.82
N GLU A 16 23.27 -27.31 -3.38
CA GLU A 16 24.21 -27.96 -2.47
C GLU A 16 23.72 -28.01 -1.03
N THR A 17 22.97 -26.99 -0.64
CA THR A 17 22.62 -26.73 0.75
C THR A 17 21.10 -26.71 1.00
N PHE A 18 20.29 -26.78 -0.07
CA PHE A 18 18.83 -26.82 0.01
C PHE A 18 18.35 -28.04 0.82
N PRO A 19 17.35 -27.88 1.69
CA PRO A 19 16.88 -28.96 2.56
C PRO A 19 16.31 -30.13 1.76
N LYS A 20 16.32 -31.32 2.37
CA LYS A 20 15.73 -32.52 1.79
C LYS A 20 14.21 -32.46 1.91
N VAL A 21 13.58 -31.84 0.94
CA VAL A 21 12.12 -31.74 0.82
C VAL A 21 11.67 -32.20 -0.57
N GLU A 22 10.38 -32.47 -0.73
CA GLU A 22 9.77 -32.71 -2.03
C GLU A 22 9.66 -31.39 -2.81
N LEU A 23 9.95 -31.44 -4.11
CA LEU A 23 9.75 -30.31 -5.02
C LEU A 23 8.71 -30.69 -6.07
N TYR A 24 7.82 -29.75 -6.35
CA TYR A 24 6.74 -29.87 -7.30
C TYR A 24 6.85 -28.76 -8.35
N VAL A 25 6.36 -29.04 -9.55
CA VAL A 25 6.15 -28.02 -10.60
C VAL A 25 4.64 -27.80 -10.72
N GLY A 26 4.22 -26.54 -10.67
CA GLY A 26 2.83 -26.13 -10.79
C GLY A 26 2.47 -25.75 -12.23
N LEU A 27 1.35 -26.25 -12.74
CA LEU A 27 0.77 -25.83 -14.01
C LEU A 27 -0.76 -25.81 -13.89
N ASN A 28 -1.40 -24.67 -14.14
CA ASN A 28 -2.87 -24.49 -14.09
C ASN A 28 -3.50 -25.03 -12.79
N GLY A 29 -2.90 -24.70 -11.64
CA GLY A 29 -3.36 -25.16 -10.32
C GLY A 29 -3.10 -26.63 -9.99
N LYS A 30 -2.40 -27.38 -10.86
CA LYS A 30 -1.99 -28.76 -10.60
C LYS A 30 -0.50 -28.83 -10.26
N TYR A 31 -0.18 -29.48 -9.14
CA TYR A 31 1.19 -29.66 -8.68
C TYR A 31 1.65 -31.09 -8.99
N THR A 32 2.69 -31.20 -9.81
CA THR A 32 3.29 -32.50 -10.19
C THR A 32 4.61 -32.66 -9.47
N LEU A 33 4.80 -33.79 -8.79
CA LEU A 33 6.05 -34.11 -8.12
C LEU A 33 7.20 -34.13 -9.13
N TYR A 34 8.16 -33.24 -8.96
CA TYR A 34 9.36 -33.14 -9.79
C TYR A 34 10.55 -33.87 -9.15
N LYS A 35 10.71 -33.73 -7.83
CA LYS A 35 11.80 -34.35 -7.08
C LYS A 35 11.30 -34.89 -5.73
N PRO A 36 11.39 -36.22 -5.48
CA PRO A 36 11.08 -36.81 -4.18
C PRO A 36 12.08 -36.41 -3.09
N GLU A 37 11.68 -36.47 -1.82
CA GLU A 37 12.50 -36.10 -0.66
C GLU A 37 13.88 -36.79 -0.65
N LYS A 38 13.89 -38.10 -0.92
CA LYS A 38 15.07 -38.98 -0.85
C LYS A 38 16.10 -38.75 -1.94
N THR A 39 15.74 -38.03 -3.00
CA THR A 39 16.64 -37.75 -4.13
C THR A 39 17.50 -36.53 -3.84
N LYS A 40 18.75 -36.50 -4.28
CA LYS A 40 19.60 -35.30 -4.17
C LYS A 40 19.20 -34.29 -5.25
N LEU A 41 19.04 -33.02 -4.89
CA LEU A 41 18.89 -31.94 -5.86
C LEU A 41 20.25 -31.63 -6.49
N THR A 42 20.30 -31.58 -7.82
CA THR A 42 21.54 -31.32 -8.57
C THR A 42 21.44 -30.00 -9.33
N ILE A 43 22.59 -29.43 -9.74
CA ILE A 43 22.63 -28.26 -10.61
C ILE A 43 21.86 -28.50 -11.92
N HIS A 44 21.96 -29.71 -12.49
CA HIS A 44 21.26 -30.09 -13.72
C HIS A 44 19.73 -30.06 -13.56
N ASN A 45 19.21 -30.34 -12.35
CA ASN A 45 17.79 -30.18 -12.08
C ASN A 45 17.36 -28.71 -12.16
N ILE A 46 18.13 -27.81 -11.54
CA ILE A 46 17.87 -26.37 -11.55
C ILE A 46 17.97 -25.81 -12.97
N GLU A 47 19.02 -26.17 -13.71
CA GLU A 47 19.23 -25.74 -15.10
C GLU A 47 18.09 -26.18 -16.01
N ARG A 48 17.66 -27.45 -15.91
CA ARG A 48 16.54 -27.96 -16.70
C ARG A 48 15.23 -27.22 -16.39
N LEU A 49 14.96 -26.88 -15.13
CA LEU A 49 13.78 -26.09 -14.78
C LEU A 49 13.86 -24.68 -15.38
N ARG A 50 15.04 -24.05 -15.31
CA ARG A 50 15.29 -22.73 -15.89
C ARG A 50 15.13 -22.72 -17.42
N GLU A 51 15.68 -23.71 -18.12
CA GLU A 51 15.55 -23.87 -19.58
C GLU A 51 14.09 -24.03 -20.04
N ASN A 52 13.23 -24.59 -19.18
CA ASN A 52 11.80 -24.70 -19.43
C ASN A 52 11.02 -23.44 -19.01
N GLY A 53 11.70 -22.35 -18.66
CA GLY A 53 11.06 -21.10 -18.23
C GLY A 53 10.39 -21.18 -16.86
N THR A 54 10.77 -22.14 -16.01
CA THR A 54 10.21 -22.26 -14.66
C THR A 54 10.84 -21.22 -13.74
N GLU A 55 10.05 -20.26 -13.27
CA GLU A 55 10.48 -19.26 -12.27
C GLU A 55 10.18 -19.71 -10.83
N PHE A 56 9.13 -20.53 -10.65
CA PHE A 56 8.68 -21.02 -9.35
C PHE A 56 8.60 -22.54 -9.34
N VAL A 57 9.14 -23.12 -8.28
CA VAL A 57 8.84 -24.49 -7.86
C VAL A 57 8.00 -24.44 -6.59
N TYR A 58 7.44 -25.56 -6.20
CA TYR A 58 6.52 -25.64 -5.07
C TYR A 58 7.00 -26.68 -4.06
N ILE A 59 6.79 -26.40 -2.78
CA ILE A 59 7.07 -27.31 -1.66
C ILE A 59 5.77 -27.58 -0.91
N ASN A 60 5.71 -28.64 -0.12
CA ASN A 60 4.60 -28.79 0.82
C ASN A 60 4.67 -27.67 1.87
N SER A 61 3.54 -27.05 2.21
CA SER A 61 3.52 -25.91 3.14
C SER A 61 4.03 -26.23 4.55
N LYS A 62 4.05 -27.51 4.96
CA LYS A 62 4.68 -27.95 6.22
C LYS A 62 6.20 -27.70 6.25
N ASP A 63 6.83 -27.66 5.08
CA ASP A 63 8.28 -27.50 4.92
C ASP A 63 8.67 -26.02 4.72
N SER A 64 7.70 -25.10 4.77
CA SER A 64 7.92 -23.68 4.49
C SER A 64 8.95 -23.03 5.41
N GLU A 65 8.95 -23.38 6.71
CA GLU A 65 9.85 -22.77 7.69
C GLU A 65 11.32 -23.13 7.43
N VAL A 66 11.63 -24.41 7.22
CA VAL A 66 13.00 -24.87 6.93
C VAL A 66 13.52 -24.37 5.57
N VAL A 67 12.64 -24.27 4.57
CA VAL A 67 13.03 -23.75 3.24
C VAL A 67 13.25 -22.24 3.29
N GLN A 68 12.45 -21.50 4.07
CA GLN A 68 12.54 -20.06 4.13
C GLN A 68 13.90 -19.57 4.68
N GLU A 69 14.45 -20.23 5.71
CA GLU A 69 15.80 -19.91 6.19
C GLU A 69 16.86 -20.04 5.09
N HIS A 70 16.62 -20.95 4.14
CA HIS A 70 17.51 -21.18 3.02
C HIS A 70 17.42 -20.07 1.96
N VAL A 71 16.20 -19.64 1.67
CA VAL A 71 15.90 -18.54 0.76
C VAL A 71 16.54 -17.24 1.28
N GLU A 72 16.38 -16.95 2.57
CA GLU A 72 16.92 -15.73 3.19
C GLU A 72 18.46 -15.68 3.12
N LYS A 73 19.12 -16.82 3.38
CA LYS A 73 20.60 -16.92 3.28
C LYS A 73 21.13 -16.69 1.87
N ARG A 74 20.31 -16.91 0.83
CA ARG A 74 20.75 -16.75 -0.56
C ARG A 74 21.09 -15.29 -0.90
N LEU A 75 20.36 -14.34 -0.32
CA LEU A 75 20.63 -12.90 -0.51
C LEU A 75 21.72 -12.39 0.43
N ASP A 76 21.92 -13.03 1.59
CA ASP A 76 22.96 -12.63 2.54
C ASP A 76 24.38 -12.98 2.05
N ASP A 77 24.52 -13.99 1.18
CA ASP A 77 25.78 -14.30 0.51
C ASP A 77 26.02 -13.35 -0.67
N SER A 78 26.94 -12.40 -0.49
CA SER A 78 27.26 -11.37 -1.48
C SER A 78 27.74 -11.92 -2.82
N ARG A 79 28.42 -13.07 -2.85
CA ARG A 79 28.86 -13.71 -4.09
C ARG A 79 27.69 -14.35 -4.81
N ALA A 80 26.83 -15.05 -4.06
CA ALA A 80 25.61 -15.63 -4.61
C ALA A 80 24.67 -14.56 -5.17
N ALA A 81 24.45 -13.49 -4.40
CA ALA A 81 23.58 -12.39 -4.77
C ALA A 81 24.10 -11.62 -6.01
N ALA A 82 25.42 -11.50 -6.18
CA ALA A 82 26.02 -10.83 -7.34
C ALA A 82 25.76 -11.56 -8.68
N ILE A 83 25.50 -12.87 -8.63
CA ILE A 83 25.25 -13.70 -9.84
C ILE A 83 23.77 -13.64 -10.25
N LEU A 84 22.88 -13.21 -9.36
CA LEU A 84 21.45 -13.14 -9.64
C LEU A 84 21.12 -11.94 -10.54
N SER A 85 20.23 -12.17 -11.51
CA SER A 85 19.62 -11.10 -12.29
C SER A 85 18.79 -10.18 -11.37
N GLN A 86 18.58 -8.92 -11.78
CA GLN A 86 17.73 -8.00 -11.00
C GLN A 86 16.31 -8.54 -10.85
N HIS A 87 15.75 -9.13 -11.91
CA HIS A 87 14.45 -9.80 -11.88
C HIS A 87 14.40 -10.92 -10.83
N SER A 88 15.41 -11.79 -10.80
CA SER A 88 15.51 -12.86 -9.80
C SER A 88 15.59 -12.30 -8.38
N LYS A 89 16.36 -11.23 -8.16
CA LYS A 89 16.42 -10.54 -6.85
C LYS A 89 15.05 -10.01 -6.44
N ASN A 90 14.36 -9.32 -7.35
CA ASN A 90 13.02 -8.78 -7.09
C ASN A 90 12.03 -9.89 -6.71
N LEU A 91 12.03 -11.03 -7.42
CA LEU A 91 11.18 -12.18 -7.09
C LEU A 91 11.48 -12.75 -5.70
N ILE A 92 12.76 -12.97 -5.37
CA ILE A 92 13.17 -13.50 -4.06
C ILE A 92 12.77 -12.54 -2.93
N CYS A 93 13.02 -11.24 -3.13
CA CYS A 93 12.65 -10.20 -2.17
C CYS A 93 11.14 -10.19 -1.93
N SER A 94 10.32 -10.26 -2.97
CA SER A 94 8.86 -10.28 -2.84
C SER A 94 8.34 -11.54 -2.17
N GLN A 95 8.93 -12.71 -2.44
CA GLN A 95 8.62 -13.94 -1.70
C GLN A 95 8.91 -13.77 -0.20
N MET A 96 10.06 -13.15 0.14
CA MET A 96 10.41 -12.87 1.55
C MET A 96 9.40 -11.91 2.19
N VAL A 97 8.96 -10.86 1.48
CA VAL A 97 7.91 -9.93 1.96
C VAL A 97 6.59 -10.65 2.20
N ILE A 98 6.13 -11.47 1.25
CA ILE A 98 4.88 -12.24 1.39
C ILE A 98 4.95 -13.17 2.60
N LYS A 99 6.07 -13.87 2.78
CA LYS A 99 6.24 -14.78 3.92
C LYS A 99 6.25 -14.01 5.25
N ALA A 100 6.91 -12.85 5.29
CA ALA A 100 6.95 -11.99 6.45
C ALA A 100 5.54 -11.50 6.85
N ILE A 101 4.74 -11.09 5.86
CA ILE A 101 3.32 -10.73 6.06
C ILE A 101 2.53 -11.91 6.60
N ASP A 102 2.64 -13.09 5.99
CA ASP A 102 1.91 -14.29 6.44
C ASP A 102 2.27 -14.66 7.88
N ASP A 103 3.54 -14.51 8.28
CA ASP A 103 3.98 -14.74 9.65
C ASP A 103 3.38 -13.74 10.64
N VAL A 104 3.40 -12.44 10.32
CA VAL A 104 2.77 -11.40 11.15
C VAL A 104 1.27 -11.62 11.27
N PHE A 105 0.58 -11.95 10.19
CA PHE A 105 -0.87 -12.12 10.20
C PHE A 105 -1.30 -13.40 10.95
N ARG A 106 -0.46 -14.45 10.96
CA ARG A 106 -0.71 -15.65 11.78
C ARG A 106 -0.38 -15.44 13.25
N LYS A 107 0.58 -14.56 13.55
CA LYS A 107 1.11 -14.32 14.89
C LYS A 107 1.13 -12.82 15.22
N PRO A 108 -0.02 -12.12 15.18
CA PRO A 108 -0.07 -10.66 15.26
C PRO A 108 0.31 -10.10 16.64
N ASN A 109 0.43 -10.97 17.66
CA ASN A 109 0.81 -10.61 19.02
C ASN A 109 2.27 -11.00 19.36
N GLU A 110 3.04 -11.54 18.41
CA GLU A 110 4.45 -11.91 18.64
C GLU A 110 5.39 -10.79 18.18
N PRO A 111 6.09 -10.08 19.09
CA PRO A 111 7.03 -9.01 18.73
C PRO A 111 8.12 -9.47 17.75
N ALA A 112 8.55 -10.73 17.87
CA ALA A 112 9.56 -11.33 17.01
C ALA A 112 9.13 -11.39 15.54
N ALA A 113 7.83 -11.51 15.24
CA ALA A 113 7.33 -11.51 13.87
C ALA A 113 7.56 -10.13 13.21
N PHE A 114 7.26 -9.04 13.94
CA PHE A 114 7.49 -7.68 13.45
C PHE A 114 8.97 -7.36 13.28
N GLU A 115 9.83 -7.80 14.20
CA GLU A 115 11.27 -7.59 14.07
C GLU A 115 11.86 -8.32 12.86
N LYS A 116 11.37 -9.55 12.61
CA LYS A 116 11.74 -10.29 11.40
C LYS A 116 11.30 -9.55 10.13
N CYS A 117 10.09 -8.98 10.11
CA CYS A 117 9.63 -8.15 9.01
C CYS A 117 10.54 -6.94 8.78
N ARG A 118 10.85 -6.17 9.82
CA ARG A 118 11.76 -5.02 9.72
C ARG A 118 13.13 -5.44 9.19
N THR A 119 13.65 -6.58 9.64
CA THR A 119 14.92 -7.14 9.14
C THR A 119 14.84 -7.44 7.65
N ILE A 120 13.78 -8.11 7.18
CA ILE A 120 13.56 -8.41 5.77
C ILE A 120 13.44 -7.13 4.94
N LEU A 121 12.63 -6.16 5.40
CA LEU A 121 12.47 -4.86 4.74
C LEU A 121 13.79 -4.09 4.69
N GLY A 122 14.61 -4.21 5.73
CA GLY A 122 15.94 -3.66 5.76
C GLY A 122 16.87 -4.27 4.71
N LYS A 123 16.74 -5.56 4.39
CA LYS A 123 17.55 -6.21 3.33
C LYS A 123 17.14 -5.77 1.93
N ILE A 124 15.87 -5.44 1.73
CA ILE A 124 15.32 -5.13 0.40
C ILE A 124 15.12 -3.63 0.14
N ALA A 125 15.42 -2.78 1.12
CA ALA A 125 15.43 -1.33 0.93
C ALA A 125 16.35 -1.00 -0.27
N PHE A 126 15.82 -0.23 -1.22
CA PHE A 126 16.47 0.14 -2.49
C PHE A 126 16.62 -0.97 -3.54
N VAL A 127 16.03 -2.17 -3.35
CA VAL A 127 16.11 -3.23 -4.37
C VAL A 127 15.24 -2.91 -5.59
N PHE A 128 14.12 -2.23 -5.38
CA PHE A 128 13.17 -1.92 -6.44
C PHE A 128 13.47 -0.56 -7.05
N GLU A 129 14.09 -0.56 -8.23
CA GLU A 129 14.54 0.68 -8.88
C GLU A 129 13.67 1.09 -10.07
N ASP A 130 12.94 0.14 -10.69
CA ASP A 130 12.22 0.35 -11.95
C ASP A 130 10.72 0.05 -11.79
N ARG A 131 9.88 1.01 -12.21
CA ARG A 131 8.42 0.89 -12.14
C ARG A 131 7.88 -0.25 -13.03
N ASN A 132 8.40 -0.42 -14.24
CA ASN A 132 7.90 -1.48 -15.13
C ASN A 132 8.19 -2.85 -14.55
N GLU A 133 9.35 -3.03 -13.92
CA GLU A 133 9.69 -4.24 -13.18
C GLU A 133 8.77 -4.45 -11.97
N LEU A 134 8.37 -3.38 -11.26
CA LEU A 134 7.36 -3.48 -10.19
C LEU A 134 6.00 -3.96 -10.69
N ILE A 135 5.51 -3.41 -11.80
CA ILE A 135 4.22 -3.81 -12.39
C ILE A 135 4.25 -5.29 -12.79
N LYS A 136 5.33 -5.74 -13.46
CA LYS A 136 5.52 -7.16 -13.81
C LYS A 136 5.58 -8.05 -12.59
N LEU A 137 6.26 -7.59 -11.54
CA LEU A 137 6.39 -8.32 -10.28
C LEU A 137 5.04 -8.53 -9.62
N PHE A 138 4.18 -7.51 -9.57
CA PHE A 138 2.85 -7.61 -8.96
C PHE A 138 1.98 -8.68 -9.62
N ALA A 139 2.01 -8.78 -10.94
CA ALA A 139 1.34 -9.87 -11.66
C ALA A 139 1.86 -11.26 -11.23
N LYS A 140 3.18 -11.42 -11.05
CA LYS A 140 3.77 -12.67 -10.59
C LYS A 140 3.36 -13.05 -9.17
N LEU A 141 3.20 -12.07 -8.27
CA LEU A 141 2.72 -12.34 -6.91
C LEU A 141 1.27 -12.82 -6.93
N GLU A 142 0.43 -12.21 -7.76
CA GLU A 142 -0.96 -12.62 -7.89
C GLU A 142 -1.11 -14.05 -8.44
N ASP A 143 -0.33 -14.41 -9.46
CA ASP A 143 -0.39 -15.73 -10.10
C ASP A 143 0.03 -16.89 -9.19
N ASN A 144 0.93 -16.65 -8.23
CA ASN A 144 1.62 -17.72 -7.49
C ASN A 144 1.19 -17.86 -6.03
N PHE A 145 0.52 -16.85 -5.46
CA PHE A 145 0.17 -16.82 -4.05
C PHE A 145 -1.36 -16.63 -3.89
N ASP A 146 -2.06 -17.60 -3.31
CA ASP A 146 -3.53 -17.66 -3.29
C ASP A 146 -4.18 -16.94 -2.08
N LYS A 147 -3.63 -15.78 -1.70
CA LYS A 147 -4.13 -15.02 -0.54
C LYS A 147 -4.21 -13.54 -0.86
N TYR A 148 -5.41 -13.09 -1.25
CA TYR A 148 -5.68 -11.70 -1.64
C TYR A 148 -5.10 -10.69 -0.65
N LEU A 149 -5.44 -10.81 0.64
CA LEU A 149 -5.00 -9.86 1.67
C LEU A 149 -3.47 -9.78 1.79
N ILE A 150 -2.79 -10.93 1.72
CA ILE A 150 -1.33 -10.99 1.85
C ILE A 150 -0.65 -10.42 0.60
N ASN A 151 -1.15 -10.75 -0.59
CA ASN A 151 -0.62 -10.19 -1.82
C ASN A 151 -0.85 -8.68 -1.90
N HIS A 152 -2.03 -8.23 -1.50
CA HIS A 152 -2.37 -6.81 -1.44
C HIS A 152 -1.41 -6.07 -0.52
N SER A 153 -1.25 -6.55 0.72
CA SER A 153 -0.27 -5.97 1.65
C SER A 153 1.16 -6.02 1.09
N ALA A 154 1.56 -7.07 0.37
CA ALA A 154 2.89 -7.16 -0.24
C ALA A 154 3.09 -6.14 -1.37
N GLN A 155 2.13 -6.02 -2.28
CA GLN A 155 2.18 -5.04 -3.38
C GLN A 155 2.19 -3.61 -2.82
N THR A 156 1.31 -3.30 -1.87
CA THR A 156 1.24 -2.00 -1.20
C THR A 156 2.54 -1.69 -0.46
N THR A 157 3.15 -2.67 0.22
CA THR A 157 4.45 -2.51 0.89
C THR A 157 5.55 -2.12 -0.08
N ILE A 158 5.71 -2.90 -1.14
CA ILE A 158 6.76 -2.70 -2.14
C ILE A 158 6.57 -1.35 -2.83
N LEU A 159 5.34 -1.01 -3.23
CA LEU A 159 5.02 0.27 -3.87
C LEU A 159 5.25 1.45 -2.92
N ALA A 160 4.84 1.35 -1.65
CA ALA A 160 5.01 2.42 -0.68
C ALA A 160 6.49 2.69 -0.37
N MET A 161 7.32 1.65 -0.27
CA MET A 161 8.76 1.80 -0.10
C MET A 161 9.39 2.51 -1.28
N PHE A 162 9.07 2.06 -2.51
CA PHE A 162 9.53 2.68 -3.74
C PHE A 162 9.12 4.15 -3.84
N MET A 163 7.85 4.45 -3.53
CA MET A 163 7.35 5.81 -3.60
C MET A 163 7.90 6.71 -2.48
N ALA A 164 8.12 6.18 -1.27
CA ALA A 164 8.73 6.95 -0.18
C ALA A 164 10.17 7.38 -0.55
N GLU A 165 10.94 6.47 -1.15
CA GLU A 165 12.26 6.81 -1.69
C GLU A 165 12.16 7.89 -2.77
N ARG A 166 11.32 7.67 -3.78
CA ARG A 166 11.28 8.52 -4.99
C ARG A 166 10.63 9.88 -4.77
N LEU A 167 9.61 9.97 -3.92
CA LEU A 167 8.86 11.21 -3.68
C LEU A 167 9.40 12.01 -2.50
N PHE A 168 9.81 11.34 -1.43
CA PHE A 168 10.24 12.02 -0.20
C PHE A 168 11.74 12.08 -0.03
N GLY A 169 12.52 11.40 -0.89
CA GLY A 169 13.96 11.22 -0.68
C GLY A 169 14.22 10.48 0.64
N ALA A 170 13.30 9.59 1.04
CA ALA A 170 13.33 8.95 2.34
C ALA A 170 14.63 8.14 2.54
N GLY A 171 15.24 8.30 3.71
CA GLY A 171 16.39 7.48 4.10
C GLY A 171 16.00 6.04 4.41
N ARG A 172 16.99 5.16 4.55
CA ARG A 172 16.79 3.72 4.80
C ARG A 172 15.83 3.43 5.96
N ASP A 173 16.01 4.08 7.10
CA ASP A 173 15.19 3.82 8.30
C ASP A 173 13.73 4.27 8.10
N GLU A 174 13.52 5.37 7.40
CA GLU A 174 12.19 5.86 7.05
C GLU A 174 11.51 4.92 6.06
N ILE A 175 12.21 4.45 5.04
CA ILE A 175 11.71 3.44 4.09
C ILE A 175 11.31 2.15 4.80
N ILE A 176 12.14 1.65 5.73
CA ILE A 176 11.81 0.46 6.53
C ILE A 176 10.54 0.71 7.36
N SER A 177 10.39 1.89 7.94
CA SER A 177 9.23 2.24 8.78
C SER A 177 7.96 2.38 7.93
N VAL A 178 8.04 3.02 6.75
CA VAL A 178 6.94 3.09 5.78
C VAL A 178 6.56 1.70 5.28
N GLY A 179 7.54 0.89 4.90
CA GLY A 179 7.31 -0.48 4.47
C GLY A 179 6.66 -1.31 5.58
N THR A 180 7.10 -1.15 6.83
CA THR A 180 6.50 -1.86 7.97
C THR A 180 5.06 -1.43 8.20
N GLY A 181 4.76 -0.13 8.12
CA GLY A 181 3.39 0.38 8.22
C GLY A 181 2.49 -0.09 7.08
N ALA A 182 2.99 -0.04 5.84
CA ALA A 182 2.28 -0.55 4.67
C ALA A 182 2.08 -2.07 4.72
N MET A 183 2.99 -2.82 5.34
CA MET A 183 2.87 -4.26 5.51
C MET A 183 1.71 -4.64 6.43
N VAL A 184 1.41 -3.80 7.41
CA VAL A 184 0.46 -4.10 8.50
C VAL A 184 -0.73 -3.13 8.51
N HIS A 185 -0.92 -2.35 7.45
CA HIS A 185 -2.01 -1.35 7.39
C HIS A 185 -3.38 -1.99 7.63
N ASP A 186 -3.59 -3.18 7.05
CA ASP A 186 -4.83 -3.96 7.17
C ASP A 186 -4.80 -5.04 8.27
N ILE A 187 -3.80 -5.07 9.17
CA ILE A 187 -3.69 -6.14 10.17
C ILE A 187 -4.93 -6.24 11.09
N GLY A 188 -5.62 -5.12 11.31
CA GLY A 188 -6.86 -5.10 12.08
C GLY A 188 -8.04 -5.83 11.42
N MET A 189 -7.94 -6.18 10.12
CA MET A 189 -8.93 -7.01 9.44
C MET A 189 -9.06 -8.40 10.08
N LEU A 190 -8.02 -8.86 10.79
CA LEU A 190 -8.05 -10.10 11.60
C LEU A 190 -9.09 -10.05 12.73
N SER A 191 -9.50 -8.85 13.16
CA SER A 191 -10.52 -8.65 14.20
C SER A 191 -11.93 -8.48 13.61
N ILE A 192 -12.08 -8.54 12.29
CA ILE A 192 -13.37 -8.52 11.60
C ILE A 192 -13.83 -9.96 11.39
N SER A 193 -15.13 -10.22 11.60
CA SER A 193 -15.71 -11.55 11.42
C SER A 193 -15.59 -12.03 9.98
N SER A 194 -15.27 -13.32 9.80
CA SER A 194 -15.18 -13.98 8.49
C SER A 194 -16.48 -13.88 7.68
N ASP A 195 -17.64 -13.84 8.35
CA ASP A 195 -18.95 -13.69 7.69
C ASP A 195 -19.07 -12.34 6.94
N ILE A 196 -18.22 -11.36 7.28
CA ILE A 196 -18.11 -10.06 6.61
C ILE A 196 -16.96 -10.07 5.60
N THR A 197 -15.78 -10.54 5.98
CA THR A 197 -14.59 -10.47 5.10
C THR A 197 -14.68 -11.39 3.91
N ASP A 198 -15.36 -12.53 4.05
CA ASP A 198 -15.47 -13.58 3.03
C ASP A 198 -16.77 -13.47 2.23
N LYS A 199 -17.58 -12.44 2.52
CA LYS A 199 -18.87 -12.21 1.88
C LYS A 199 -18.69 -11.79 0.42
N VAL A 200 -19.39 -12.48 -0.48
CA VAL A 200 -19.36 -12.21 -1.93
C VAL A 200 -20.36 -11.11 -2.33
N ASP A 201 -21.41 -10.92 -1.54
CA ASP A 201 -22.43 -9.89 -1.75
C ASP A 201 -21.99 -8.51 -1.21
N VAL A 202 -22.72 -7.47 -1.63
CA VAL A 202 -22.53 -6.11 -1.11
C VAL A 202 -22.73 -6.09 0.41
N LEU A 203 -21.80 -5.46 1.12
CA LEU A 203 -21.90 -5.24 2.56
C LEU A 203 -23.06 -4.31 2.89
N THR A 204 -23.83 -4.64 3.92
CA THR A 204 -24.79 -3.72 4.54
C THR A 204 -24.05 -2.55 5.19
N GLU A 205 -24.74 -1.43 5.44
CA GLU A 205 -24.14 -0.28 6.13
C GLU A 205 -23.54 -0.66 7.50
N SER A 206 -24.20 -1.57 8.22
CA SER A 206 -23.74 -2.05 9.53
C SER A 206 -22.46 -2.89 9.44
N GLU A 207 -22.35 -3.75 8.43
CA GLU A 207 -21.16 -4.56 8.15
C GLU A 207 -20.01 -3.65 7.70
N TYR A 208 -20.30 -2.68 6.84
CA TYR A 208 -19.32 -1.69 6.40
C TYR A 208 -18.81 -0.82 7.55
N TYR A 209 -19.67 -0.42 8.50
CA TYR A 209 -19.24 0.28 9.71
C TYR A 209 -18.27 -0.56 10.55
N ARG A 210 -18.49 -1.88 10.64
CA ARG A 210 -17.55 -2.78 11.34
C ARG A 210 -16.20 -2.84 10.61
N VAL A 211 -16.20 -2.94 9.28
CA VAL A 211 -14.96 -2.91 8.49
C VAL A 211 -14.18 -1.62 8.74
N LYS A 212 -14.85 -0.46 8.85
CA LYS A 212 -14.21 0.83 9.17
C LYS A 212 -13.48 0.88 10.52
N LEU A 213 -13.66 -0.11 11.39
CA LEU A 213 -12.96 -0.20 12.67
C LEU A 213 -11.61 -0.90 12.57
N HIS A 214 -11.26 -1.55 11.44
CA HIS A 214 -10.00 -2.25 11.33
C HIS A 214 -8.74 -1.36 11.53
N PRO A 215 -8.70 -0.07 11.16
CA PRO A 215 -7.52 0.75 11.46
C PRO A 215 -7.29 0.85 12.98
N LYS A 216 -8.37 0.97 13.75
CA LYS A 216 -8.32 0.99 15.21
C LYS A 216 -7.88 -0.36 15.77
N TYR A 217 -8.47 -1.47 15.32
CA TYR A 217 -8.07 -2.81 15.75
C TYR A 217 -6.61 -3.11 15.41
N GLY A 218 -6.13 -2.61 14.27
CA GLY A 218 -4.73 -2.72 13.88
C GLY A 218 -3.82 -2.06 14.91
N ILE A 219 -4.16 -0.85 15.38
CA ILE A 219 -3.39 -0.16 16.40
C ILE A 219 -3.42 -0.88 17.75
N ASP A 220 -4.57 -1.44 18.13
CA ASP A 220 -4.70 -2.23 19.36
C ASP A 220 -3.77 -3.47 19.31
N LEU A 221 -3.69 -4.15 18.16
CA LEU A 221 -2.78 -5.28 17.93
C LEU A 221 -1.30 -4.85 17.96
N LEU A 222 -0.95 -3.79 17.23
CA LEU A 222 0.42 -3.27 17.18
C LEU A 222 0.92 -2.84 18.56
N THR A 223 0.08 -2.16 19.34
CA THR A 223 0.39 -1.75 20.70
C THR A 223 0.61 -2.97 21.61
N SER A 224 -0.24 -3.99 21.48
CA SER A 224 -0.12 -5.24 22.24
C SER A 224 1.14 -6.01 21.89
N ALA A 225 1.58 -5.96 20.63
CA ALA A 225 2.84 -6.54 20.16
C ALA A 225 4.08 -5.68 20.47
N GLY A 226 3.93 -4.55 21.18
CA GLY A 226 5.04 -3.68 21.57
C GLY A 226 5.64 -2.87 20.42
N VAL A 227 4.93 -2.71 19.30
CA VAL A 227 5.39 -1.88 18.18
C VAL A 227 5.18 -0.42 18.55
N THR A 228 6.27 0.34 18.70
CA THR A 228 6.24 1.76 19.11
C THR A 228 6.62 2.73 17.99
N ASP A 229 6.84 2.24 16.78
CA ASP A 229 7.23 3.07 15.64
C ASP A 229 6.06 3.98 15.21
N ARG A 230 6.30 5.29 15.27
CA ARG A 230 5.28 6.29 14.99
C ARG A 230 4.81 6.25 13.53
N ILE A 231 5.69 6.03 12.56
CA ILE A 231 5.32 6.00 11.15
C ILE A 231 4.41 4.79 10.89
N VAL A 232 4.73 3.65 11.52
CA VAL A 232 3.90 2.43 11.44
C VAL A 232 2.50 2.70 12.00
N HIS A 233 2.39 3.32 13.18
CA HIS A 233 1.10 3.69 13.77
C HIS A 233 0.33 4.72 12.92
N ASP A 234 1.00 5.75 12.43
CA ASP A 234 0.40 6.80 11.61
C ASP A 234 -0.20 6.20 10.32
N ILE A 235 0.49 5.27 9.68
CA ILE A 235 0.01 4.54 8.50
C ILE A 235 -1.18 3.64 8.87
N THR A 236 -1.04 2.75 9.84
CA THR A 236 -2.10 1.79 10.19
C THR A 236 -3.39 2.49 10.62
N TRP A 237 -3.30 3.58 11.40
CA TRP A 237 -4.47 4.35 11.80
C TRP A 237 -5.02 5.21 10.64
N GLY A 238 -4.15 5.75 9.79
CA GLY A 238 -4.46 6.86 8.89
C GLY A 238 -4.66 6.52 7.40
N HIS A 239 -4.36 5.31 6.94
CA HIS A 239 -4.38 4.97 5.50
C HIS A 239 -5.77 5.08 4.84
N HIS A 240 -6.84 5.19 5.63
CA HIS A 240 -8.21 5.46 5.15
C HIS A 240 -8.71 6.89 5.39
N GLU A 241 -7.85 7.77 5.94
CA GLU A 241 -8.15 9.20 5.98
C GLU A 241 -8.11 9.78 4.55
N ARG A 242 -8.89 10.82 4.30
CA ARG A 242 -9.02 11.44 2.97
C ARG A 242 -8.80 12.93 3.11
N TYR A 243 -8.17 13.54 2.13
CA TYR A 243 -7.76 14.94 2.18
C TYR A 243 -8.94 15.91 2.43
N ASP A 244 -10.15 15.55 1.99
CA ASP A 244 -11.41 16.29 2.20
C ASP A 244 -12.16 15.94 3.51
N ALA A 245 -11.54 15.18 4.42
CA ALA A 245 -12.12 14.66 5.66
C ALA A 245 -13.31 13.70 5.53
N SER A 246 -13.58 13.17 4.32
CA SER A 246 -14.58 12.11 4.13
C SER A 246 -14.11 10.72 4.59
N GLY A 247 -12.83 10.60 4.93
CA GLY A 247 -12.18 9.38 5.38
C GLY A 247 -12.52 8.96 6.81
N TYR A 248 -11.85 7.90 7.27
CA TYR A 248 -12.04 7.30 8.58
C TYR A 248 -10.69 6.76 9.11
N PRO A 249 -10.57 6.47 10.41
CA PRO A 249 -11.59 6.50 11.46
C PRO A 249 -11.77 7.86 12.14
N ARG A 250 -10.89 8.85 11.94
CA ARG A 250 -10.93 10.12 12.70
C ARG A 250 -11.52 11.27 11.89
N GLY A 251 -11.61 11.16 10.57
CA GLY A 251 -12.09 12.26 9.71
C GLY A 251 -11.12 13.42 9.72
N LEU A 252 -9.82 13.12 9.63
CA LEU A 252 -8.76 14.12 9.61
C LEU A 252 -8.82 14.92 8.31
N PHE A 253 -8.38 16.17 8.39
CA PHE A 253 -8.48 17.11 7.28
C PHE A 253 -7.11 17.61 6.81
N ALA A 254 -6.83 17.41 5.51
CA ALA A 254 -5.61 17.84 4.82
C ALA A 254 -4.33 17.57 5.64
N ASP A 255 -3.56 18.62 5.96
CA ASP A 255 -2.28 18.57 6.68
C ASP A 255 -2.34 17.95 8.09
N ASP A 256 -3.54 17.67 8.62
CA ASP A 256 -3.68 16.94 9.86
C ASP A 256 -3.41 15.43 9.67
N ILE A 257 -3.49 14.92 8.43
CA ILE A 257 -3.18 13.54 8.06
C ILE A 257 -1.67 13.38 7.94
N PRO A 258 -1.05 12.40 8.63
CA PRO A 258 0.38 12.15 8.47
C PRO A 258 0.75 11.85 7.00
N ARG A 259 1.84 12.46 6.51
CA ARG A 259 2.27 12.33 5.10
C ARG A 259 2.43 10.87 4.65
N HIS A 260 2.94 10.01 5.52
CA HIS A 260 3.14 8.60 5.23
C HIS A 260 1.82 7.85 5.09
N ALA A 261 0.81 8.21 5.88
CA ALA A 261 -0.53 7.66 5.75
C ALA A 261 -1.20 8.09 4.43
N MET A 262 -1.00 9.35 4.01
CA MET A 262 -1.47 9.84 2.70
C MET A 262 -0.79 9.10 1.54
N LEU A 263 0.53 8.88 1.62
CA LEU A 263 1.26 8.10 0.63
C LEU A 263 0.73 6.67 0.54
N VAL A 264 0.64 5.98 1.69
CA VAL A 264 0.19 4.59 1.73
C VAL A 264 -1.27 4.48 1.30
N SER A 265 -2.12 5.47 1.58
CA SER A 265 -3.49 5.49 1.07
C SER A 265 -3.56 5.47 -0.47
N ILE A 266 -2.67 6.19 -1.16
CA ILE A 266 -2.64 6.20 -2.62
C ILE A 266 -2.13 4.84 -3.13
N CYS A 267 -1.09 4.30 -2.51
CA CYS A 267 -0.52 3.00 -2.86
C CYS A 267 -1.53 1.86 -2.64
N ASP A 268 -2.25 1.89 -1.52
CA ASP A 268 -3.33 0.96 -1.16
C ASP A 268 -4.42 0.97 -2.25
N ILE A 269 -4.97 2.15 -2.57
CA ILE A 269 -6.02 2.26 -3.60
C ILE A 269 -5.52 1.81 -4.97
N TYR A 270 -4.27 2.15 -5.33
CA TYR A 270 -3.69 1.71 -6.60
C TYR A 270 -3.63 0.19 -6.68
N CYS A 271 -2.97 -0.47 -5.71
CA CYS A 271 -2.83 -1.93 -5.68
C CYS A 271 -4.20 -2.63 -5.63
N ALA A 272 -5.12 -2.09 -4.82
CA ALA A 272 -6.50 -2.55 -4.72
C ALA A 272 -7.24 -2.59 -6.06
N LEU A 273 -7.02 -1.59 -6.92
CA LEU A 273 -7.66 -1.45 -8.23
C LEU A 273 -6.98 -2.27 -9.32
N THR A 274 -5.67 -2.53 -9.21
CA THR A 274 -4.88 -3.30 -10.19
C THR A 274 -4.83 -4.80 -9.92
N MET A 275 -5.42 -5.27 -8.82
CA MET A 275 -5.51 -6.71 -8.50
C MET A 275 -6.88 -7.27 -8.83
N ASN A 276 -6.96 -8.55 -9.21
CA ASN A 276 -8.25 -9.24 -9.31
C ASN A 276 -8.82 -9.49 -7.91
N ARG A 277 -10.14 -9.30 -7.81
CA ARG A 277 -10.96 -9.60 -6.64
C ARG A 277 -12.06 -10.57 -7.07
N PRO A 278 -12.61 -11.38 -6.15
CA PRO A 278 -13.68 -12.33 -6.49
C PRO A 278 -14.88 -11.72 -7.24
N TYR A 279 -15.16 -10.43 -7.01
CA TYR A 279 -16.28 -9.69 -7.58
C TYR A 279 -15.86 -8.59 -8.58
N LYS A 280 -14.57 -8.39 -8.86
CA LYS A 280 -14.08 -7.32 -9.74
C LYS A 280 -12.75 -7.68 -10.39
N SER A 281 -12.70 -7.62 -11.72
CA SER A 281 -11.45 -7.76 -12.47
C SER A 281 -10.51 -6.59 -12.23
N ALA A 282 -9.20 -6.88 -12.28
CA ALA A 282 -8.16 -5.87 -12.23
C ALA A 282 -8.36 -4.78 -13.30
N SER A 283 -8.19 -3.53 -12.90
CA SER A 283 -8.13 -2.39 -13.82
C SER A 283 -6.73 -2.27 -14.41
N SER A 284 -6.61 -1.75 -15.63
CA SER A 284 -5.29 -1.45 -16.21
C SER A 284 -4.58 -0.36 -15.38
N PRO A 285 -3.23 -0.31 -15.38
CA PRO A 285 -2.49 0.78 -14.75
C PRO A 285 -2.99 2.18 -15.19
N SER A 286 -3.27 2.36 -16.48
CA SER A 286 -3.73 3.65 -17.03
C SER A 286 -5.15 4.01 -16.58
N ASP A 287 -6.08 3.04 -16.50
CA ASP A 287 -7.43 3.30 -16.00
C ASP A 287 -7.45 3.55 -14.48
N THR A 288 -6.53 2.91 -13.75
CA THR A 288 -6.33 3.15 -12.32
C THR A 288 -5.86 4.58 -12.08
N LEU A 289 -4.85 5.06 -12.83
CA LEU A 289 -4.38 6.44 -12.74
C LEU A 289 -5.47 7.46 -13.13
N ARG A 290 -6.28 7.15 -14.15
CA ARG A 290 -7.45 7.97 -14.52
C ARG A 290 -8.46 8.05 -13.38
N THR A 291 -8.69 6.95 -12.68
CA THR A 291 -9.59 6.89 -11.51
C THR A 291 -9.05 7.77 -10.38
N LEU A 292 -7.77 7.61 -10.01
CA LEU A 292 -7.11 8.45 -9.00
C LEU A 292 -7.21 9.95 -9.36
N LYS A 293 -6.95 10.31 -10.62
CA LYS A 293 -7.08 11.69 -11.11
C LYS A 293 -8.51 12.24 -11.01
N SER A 294 -9.51 11.39 -11.27
CA SER A 294 -10.93 11.76 -11.15
C SER A 294 -11.34 12.00 -9.70
N GLU A 295 -10.69 11.32 -8.75
CA GLU A 295 -10.93 11.43 -7.32
C GLU A 295 -9.89 12.32 -6.61
N ARG A 296 -9.15 13.16 -7.34
CA ARG A 296 -8.03 13.97 -6.81
C ARG A 296 -8.31 14.74 -5.51
N LYS A 297 -9.56 15.11 -5.26
CA LYS A 297 -10.01 15.77 -4.01
C LYS A 297 -9.79 14.94 -2.74
N LEU A 298 -9.66 13.61 -2.88
CA LEU A 298 -9.47 12.67 -1.80
C LEU A 298 -8.01 12.57 -1.34
N PHE A 299 -7.09 13.08 -2.15
CA PHE A 299 -5.65 12.91 -1.98
C PHE A 299 -4.96 14.26 -1.76
N ASP A 300 -3.81 14.21 -1.11
CA ASP A 300 -2.89 15.35 -1.14
C ASP A 300 -2.46 15.63 -2.59
N PRO A 301 -2.64 16.86 -3.09
CA PRO A 301 -2.31 17.20 -4.47
C PRO A 301 -0.84 16.97 -4.85
N GLU A 302 0.11 17.23 -3.94
CA GLU A 302 1.55 17.10 -4.23
C GLU A 302 1.95 15.63 -4.29
N ILE A 303 1.49 14.82 -3.31
CA ILE A 303 1.75 13.38 -3.28
C ILE A 303 1.09 12.69 -4.48
N LEU A 304 -0.15 13.05 -4.83
CA LEU A 304 -0.84 12.48 -5.99
C LEU A 304 -0.12 12.82 -7.30
N ALA A 305 0.26 14.08 -7.50
CA ALA A 305 0.98 14.50 -8.70
C ALA A 305 2.31 13.77 -8.86
N GLY A 306 3.09 13.67 -7.78
CA GLY A 306 4.34 12.92 -7.78
C GLY A 306 4.14 11.42 -8.07
N PHE A 307 3.16 10.79 -7.41
CA PHE A 307 2.81 9.40 -7.64
C PHE A 307 2.46 9.16 -9.12
N MET A 308 1.61 10.01 -9.69
CA MET A 308 1.22 9.92 -11.09
C MET A 308 2.41 10.11 -12.03
N GLY A 309 3.29 11.09 -11.78
CA GLY A 309 4.48 11.32 -12.59
C GLY A 309 5.36 10.08 -12.70
N ILE A 310 5.68 9.47 -11.55
CA ILE A 310 6.46 8.22 -11.49
C ILE A 310 5.75 7.08 -12.23
N MET A 311 4.44 6.93 -12.04
CA MET A 311 3.67 5.83 -12.60
C MET A 311 3.40 5.97 -14.12
N GLU A 312 3.38 7.19 -14.65
CA GLU A 312 3.18 7.48 -16.08
C GLU A 312 4.48 7.45 -16.89
N ASP A 313 5.65 7.30 -16.25
CA ASP A 313 6.99 7.38 -16.88
C ASP A 313 7.38 8.77 -17.36
N ASN A 314 6.75 9.80 -16.80
CA ASN A 314 7.25 11.16 -16.95
C ASN A 314 8.31 11.35 -15.86
N GLU A 315 9.52 11.80 -16.21
CA GLU A 315 10.47 12.30 -15.22
C GLU A 315 9.68 13.23 -14.29
N ILE A 316 9.81 13.01 -12.96
CA ILE A 316 9.29 13.98 -11.98
C ILE A 316 9.83 15.32 -12.47
N PRO A 317 9.00 16.29 -12.86
CA PRO A 317 9.52 17.55 -13.35
C PRO A 317 10.49 18.07 -12.29
N GLU A 318 11.76 18.25 -12.67
CA GLU A 318 12.81 18.77 -11.78
C GLU A 318 12.46 20.17 -11.24
N THR A 319 11.32 20.71 -11.66
CA THR A 319 10.74 21.95 -11.24
C THR A 319 9.23 21.76 -10.96
N ALA A 320 8.90 21.43 -9.71
CA ALA A 320 7.65 21.89 -9.07
C ALA A 320 7.49 23.44 -9.11
N ALA A 321 8.44 24.15 -9.75
CA ALA A 321 8.43 25.57 -10.02
C ALA A 321 7.93 25.96 -11.43
N GLU A 322 7.82 25.04 -12.41
CA GLU A 322 7.55 25.41 -13.82
C GLU A 322 6.16 25.02 -14.37
N GLU A 323 5.36 24.21 -13.66
CA GLU A 323 3.91 24.08 -13.94
C GLU A 323 3.09 25.33 -13.53
N LYS A 324 3.72 26.50 -13.56
CA LYS A 324 3.07 27.77 -13.24
C LYS A 324 2.28 28.37 -14.41
N ASN A 325 2.27 27.74 -15.59
CA ASN A 325 1.83 28.41 -16.82
C ASN A 325 0.86 27.69 -17.76
N THR A 326 0.28 26.55 -17.38
CA THR A 326 -0.85 25.99 -18.12
C THR A 326 -2.15 26.51 -17.51
N ARG A 327 -2.63 27.64 -18.04
CA ARG A 327 -3.99 28.17 -17.78
C ARG A 327 -5.02 27.09 -18.13
N ILE A 328 -5.43 26.32 -17.13
CA ILE A 328 -6.78 25.80 -17.07
C ILE A 328 -7.62 27.01 -16.68
N GLU A 329 -8.58 27.40 -17.52
CA GLU A 329 -9.58 28.43 -17.18
C GLU A 329 -10.44 27.91 -16.01
N ALA A 330 -9.89 27.98 -14.81
CA ALA A 330 -10.62 27.83 -13.57
C ALA A 330 -11.50 29.07 -13.42
N ARG A 331 -12.80 28.86 -13.18
CA ARG A 331 -13.74 29.94 -12.85
C ARG A 331 -13.26 30.60 -11.55
N THR A 332 -12.56 31.72 -11.66
CA THR A 332 -12.05 32.47 -10.51
C THR A 332 -13.20 32.97 -9.68
N MET A 333 -13.23 32.58 -8.40
CA MET A 333 -14.17 33.14 -7.45
C MET A 333 -13.82 34.60 -7.14
N ASP A 334 -14.77 35.50 -7.32
CA ASP A 334 -14.54 36.92 -7.06
C ASP A 334 -14.68 37.29 -5.56
N MET A 335 -14.26 38.50 -5.21
CA MET A 335 -14.34 38.99 -3.83
C MET A 335 -15.78 39.16 -3.32
N ALA A 336 -16.79 39.19 -4.20
CA ALA A 336 -18.19 39.22 -3.80
C ALA A 336 -18.67 37.81 -3.41
N GLU A 337 -18.32 36.79 -4.18
CA GLU A 337 -18.56 35.38 -3.87
C GLU A 337 -17.86 34.99 -2.55
N ILE A 338 -16.61 35.43 -2.33
CA ILE A 338 -15.90 35.22 -1.05
C ILE A 338 -16.66 35.83 0.14
N ARG A 339 -17.18 37.06 0.00
CA ARG A 339 -17.97 37.70 1.07
C ARG A 339 -19.29 36.98 1.32
N GLU A 340 -19.92 36.47 0.27
CA GLU A 340 -21.18 35.71 0.38
C GLU A 340 -20.96 34.38 1.09
N LEU A 341 -19.85 33.69 0.82
CA LEU A 341 -19.45 32.49 1.53
C LEU A 341 -19.14 32.76 3.01
N LYS A 342 -18.45 33.86 3.33
CA LYS A 342 -18.24 34.27 4.73
C LYS A 342 -19.57 34.54 5.45
N LYS A 343 -20.61 35.04 4.76
CA LYS A 343 -21.96 35.19 5.34
C LYS A 343 -22.64 33.84 5.57
N LEU A 344 -22.56 32.92 4.60
CA LEU A 344 -23.09 31.56 4.70
C LEU A 344 -22.45 30.76 5.84
N MET A 345 -21.14 30.88 6.01
CA MET A 345 -20.38 30.24 7.10
C MET A 345 -20.77 30.74 8.50
N ARG A 346 -21.27 31.98 8.61
CA ARG A 346 -21.75 32.57 9.86
C ARG A 346 -23.23 32.28 10.14
N SER A 347 -23.91 31.54 9.25
CA SER A 347 -25.31 31.18 9.44
C SER A 347 -25.46 30.07 10.50
N PRO A 348 -26.40 30.18 11.46
CA PRO A 348 -26.64 29.15 12.47
C PRO A 348 -27.09 27.79 11.89
N ASN A 349 -27.57 27.78 10.64
CA ASN A 349 -28.10 26.58 9.95
C ASN A 349 -27.25 26.19 8.73
N ALA A 350 -25.94 26.43 8.75
CA ALA A 350 -25.07 26.09 7.63
C ALA A 350 -25.04 24.57 7.38
N ASP A 351 -25.49 24.14 6.20
CA ASP A 351 -25.53 22.73 5.79
C ASP A 351 -24.12 22.15 5.64
N ARG A 352 -23.80 21.10 6.41
CA ARG A 352 -22.49 20.42 6.41
C ARG A 352 -22.07 19.93 5.03
N THR A 353 -22.99 19.36 4.26
CA THR A 353 -22.72 18.85 2.91
C THR A 353 -22.33 19.99 1.98
N ARG A 354 -23.01 21.14 2.13
CA ARG A 354 -22.74 22.35 1.38
C ARG A 354 -21.41 23.00 1.78
N LEU A 355 -21.06 22.98 3.07
CA LEU A 355 -19.78 23.47 3.59
C LEU A 355 -18.59 22.61 3.12
N VAL A 356 -18.71 21.29 3.10
CA VAL A 356 -17.69 20.38 2.54
C VAL A 356 -17.51 20.61 1.04
N LYS A 357 -18.62 20.79 0.30
CA LYS A 357 -18.56 21.12 -1.13
C LYS A 357 -17.90 22.48 -1.39
N MET A 358 -18.22 23.49 -0.57
CA MET A 358 -17.56 24.80 -0.61
C MET A 358 -16.08 24.70 -0.31
N HIS A 359 -15.70 23.86 0.66
CA HIS A 359 -14.30 23.61 0.97
C HIS A 359 -13.54 23.03 -0.23
N SER A 360 -14.11 22.02 -0.91
CA SER A 360 -13.52 21.47 -2.14
C SER A 360 -13.33 22.55 -3.21
N ILE A 361 -14.33 23.41 -3.42
CA ILE A 361 -14.27 24.50 -4.40
C ILE A 361 -13.18 25.52 -4.03
N ILE A 362 -13.04 25.87 -2.74
CA ILE A 362 -12.01 26.79 -2.27
C ILE A 362 -10.61 26.19 -2.46
N THR A 363 -10.43 24.90 -2.15
CA THR A 363 -9.16 24.19 -2.36
C THR A 363 -8.77 24.14 -3.84
N ASP A 364 -9.72 23.79 -4.72
CA ASP A 364 -9.47 23.79 -6.16
C ASP A 364 -9.06 25.19 -6.66
N ASN A 365 -9.69 26.26 -6.14
CA ASN A 365 -9.33 27.64 -6.49
C ASN A 365 -7.96 28.06 -5.94
N ILE A 366 -7.59 27.68 -4.70
CA ILE A 366 -6.26 27.97 -4.13
C ILE A 366 -5.15 27.39 -5.00
N ASN A 367 -5.37 26.21 -5.57
CA ASN A 367 -4.42 25.54 -6.43
C ASN A 367 -4.25 26.23 -7.79
N SER A 368 -5.23 27.04 -8.21
CA SER A 368 -5.22 27.77 -9.48
C SER A 368 -5.00 29.30 -9.36
N THR A 369 -4.86 29.85 -8.14
CA THR A 369 -4.80 31.30 -7.88
C THR A 369 -3.48 31.69 -7.19
N TYR A 370 -2.94 32.88 -7.48
CA TYR A 370 -1.67 33.41 -6.93
C TYR A 370 -1.84 34.81 -6.32
N GLY A 371 -0.85 35.26 -5.54
CA GLY A 371 -0.84 36.62 -4.97
C GLY A 371 -1.84 36.82 -3.82
N GLU A 372 -2.36 38.04 -3.69
CA GLU A 372 -3.26 38.44 -2.58
C GLU A 372 -4.57 37.64 -2.55
N GLU A 373 -5.09 37.27 -3.73
CA GLU A 373 -6.30 36.44 -3.85
C GLU A 373 -6.08 35.03 -3.29
N ARG A 374 -4.89 34.45 -3.49
CA ARG A 374 -4.51 33.16 -2.90
C ARG A 374 -4.45 33.26 -1.37
N ALA A 375 -3.89 34.35 -0.84
CA ALA A 375 -3.83 34.57 0.61
C ALA A 375 -5.24 34.68 1.22
N ALA A 376 -6.16 35.39 0.56
CA ALA A 376 -7.55 35.50 0.99
C ALA A 376 -8.30 34.15 0.92
N LEU A 377 -8.06 33.35 -0.13
CA LEU A 377 -8.63 32.00 -0.23
C LEU A 377 -8.05 31.04 0.81
N MET A 378 -6.76 31.13 1.13
CA MET A 378 -6.13 30.35 2.20
C MET A 378 -6.68 30.72 3.58
N GLU A 379 -6.91 32.01 3.84
CA GLU A 379 -7.57 32.48 5.06
C GLU A 379 -9.01 31.96 5.14
N LEU A 380 -9.78 32.07 4.05
CA LEU A 380 -11.14 31.54 3.96
C LEU A 380 -11.18 30.02 4.18
N ARG A 381 -10.21 29.28 3.60
CA ARG A 381 -10.06 27.83 3.82
C ARG A 381 -9.77 27.53 5.28
N SER A 382 -8.93 28.32 5.94
CA SER A 382 -8.62 28.17 7.37
C SER A 382 -9.84 28.43 8.26
N GLU A 383 -10.59 29.51 7.99
CA GLU A 383 -11.85 29.81 8.67
C GLU A 383 -12.87 28.67 8.48
N LEU A 384 -12.98 28.12 7.27
CA LEU A 384 -13.89 27.03 6.95
C LEU A 384 -13.44 25.70 7.57
N LYS A 385 -12.13 25.42 7.61
CA LYS A 385 -11.53 24.28 8.31
C LYS A 385 -11.88 24.33 9.80
N ASN A 386 -11.75 25.48 10.44
CA ASN A 386 -12.08 25.64 11.87
C ASN A 386 -13.57 25.45 12.15
N LEU A 387 -14.43 25.96 11.28
CA LEU A 387 -15.89 25.77 11.37
C LEU A 387 -16.28 24.30 11.17
N LEU A 388 -15.70 23.61 10.19
CA LEU A 388 -15.94 22.18 9.98
C LEU A 388 -15.49 21.36 11.19
N LYS A 389 -14.30 21.65 11.74
CA LYS A 389 -13.81 21.00 12.97
C LYS A 389 -14.74 21.17 14.17
N SER A 390 -15.29 22.38 14.40
CA SER A 390 -16.24 22.58 15.51
C SER A 390 -17.56 21.83 15.27
N LEU A 391 -18.08 21.84 14.04
CA LEU A 391 -19.31 21.14 13.70
C LEU A 391 -19.19 19.61 13.80
N PHE A 392 -18.04 19.04 13.45
CA PHE A 392 -17.79 17.58 13.54
C PHE A 392 -17.48 17.15 14.98
N SER A 393 -16.82 17.98 15.80
CA SER A 393 -16.57 17.68 17.21
C SER A 393 -17.84 17.77 18.08
N GLU A 394 -18.75 18.71 17.80
CA GLU A 394 -20.06 18.78 18.50
C GLU A 394 -20.97 17.57 18.21
N ALA A 395 -20.82 16.93 17.03
CA ALA A 395 -21.54 15.71 16.70
C ALA A 395 -21.03 14.49 17.47
N ALA A 396 -19.73 14.44 17.76
CA ALA A 396 -19.11 13.36 18.52
C ALA A 396 -19.40 13.44 20.03
N GLY A 397 -19.78 14.62 20.55
CA GLY A 397 -20.13 14.83 21.97
C GLY A 397 -21.61 14.66 22.31
N LYS A 398 -22.46 14.31 21.34
CA LYS A 398 -23.93 14.12 21.53
C LYS A 398 -24.42 12.69 21.24
N VAL A 399 -23.52 11.70 21.20
CA VAL A 399 -23.87 10.27 21.04
C VAL A 399 -23.44 9.48 22.25
#